data_AF-A0A3B9ASG3-F1
#
_entry.id   AF-A0A3B9ASG3-F1
#
_cell.length_a   1.000
_cell.length_b   1.000
_cell.length_c   1.000
_cell.angle_alpha   90.00
_cell.angle_beta   90.00
_cell.angle_gamma   90.00
#
_symmetry.space_group_name_H-M   'P 1'
#
loop_
_entity.id
_entity.type
_entity.pdbx_description
1 polymer ?
#
loop_
_entity_poly.entity_id
_entity_poly.type
_entity_poly.pdbx_seq_one_letter_code
_entity_poly.pdbx_strand_id
1 'polypeptide(L)'
;EGNMGLMMGLSTVISMVISWRMNGYASHTEPGWSQFVHGFFHGAWSTGFPAVLVLISNGLFQRNTLTNLLINALYWLLALGLMGAFLYSVAPPEVATGG
;
A
#
# COMPACT_ATOMS: atom_id res chain seq x y z
N GLU A 1 2.52 -10.64 -28.02
CA GLU A 1 3.59 -10.82 -27.01
C GLU A 1 3.75 -9.55 -26.19
N GLY A 2 4.23 -9.64 -24.95
CA GLY A 2 4.41 -8.47 -24.08
C GLY A 2 5.70 -7.72 -24.39
N ASN A 3 5.63 -6.39 -24.53
CA ASN A 3 6.82 -5.54 -24.65
C ASN A 3 7.40 -5.29 -23.26
N MET A 4 8.45 -6.04 -22.90
CA MET A 4 9.07 -5.98 -21.57
C MET A 4 9.56 -4.57 -21.19
N GLY A 5 10.16 -3.85 -22.14
CA GLY A 5 10.63 -2.47 -21.90
C GLY A 5 9.48 -1.54 -21.55
N LEU A 6 8.37 -1.63 -22.29
CA LEU A 6 7.16 -0.87 -22.00
C LEU A 6 6.57 -1.22 -20.63
N MET A 7 6.45 -2.51 -20.31
CA MET A 7 5.86 -2.95 -19.03
C MET A 7 6.67 -2.47 -17.83
N MET A 8 8.00 -2.58 -17.88
CA MET A 8 8.89 -2.12 -16.81
C MET A 8 8.90 -0.58 -16.70
N GLY A 9 8.88 0.13 -17.83
CA GLY A 9 8.78 1.58 -17.85
C GLY A 9 7.46 2.05 -17.22
N LEU A 10 6.35 1.46 -17.63
CA LEU A 10 5.02 1.79 -17.12
C LEU A 10 4.88 1.45 -15.63
N SER A 11 5.33 0.26 -15.20
CA SER A 11 5.27 -0.13 -13.79
C SER A 11 6.10 0.81 -12.91
N THR A 12 7.23 1.29 -13.40
CA THR A 12 8.07 2.26 -12.67
C THR A 12 7.33 3.58 -12.46
N VAL A 13 6.72 4.13 -13.52
CA VAL A 13 5.94 5.38 -13.43
C VAL A 13 4.73 5.21 -12.50
N ILE A 14 4.00 4.10 -12.62
CA ILE A 14 2.85 3.81 -11.75
C ILE A 14 3.31 3.70 -10.28
N SER A 15 4.45 3.06 -10.02
CA SER A 15 5.00 2.93 -8.67
C SER A 15 5.34 4.29 -8.06
N MET A 16 5.85 5.24 -8.85
CA MET A 16 6.09 6.61 -8.37
C MET A 16 4.78 7.31 -7.98
N VAL A 17 3.72 7.15 -8.77
CA VAL A 17 2.40 7.73 -8.47
C VAL A 17 1.80 7.11 -7.21
N ILE A 18 1.88 5.78 -7.08
CA ILE A 18 1.40 5.06 -5.89
C ILE A 18 2.18 5.51 -4.65
N SER A 19 3.51 5.60 -4.75
CA SER A 19 4.38 6.07 -3.67
C SER A 19 3.99 7.48 -3.21
N TRP A 20 3.80 8.41 -4.15
CA TRP A 20 3.36 9.77 -3.85
C TRP A 20 2.00 9.78 -3.12
N ARG A 21 1.03 8.98 -3.58
CA ARG A 21 -0.28 8.89 -2.95
C ARG A 21 -0.23 8.29 -1.54
N MET A 22 0.54 7.21 -1.35
CA MET A 22 0.73 6.59 -0.05
C MET A 22 1.39 7.56 0.93
N ASN A 23 2.46 8.25 0.50
CA ASN A 23 3.15 9.24 1.32
C ASN A 23 2.19 10.35 1.80
N GLY A 24 1.34 10.87 0.91
CA GLY A 24 0.37 11.91 1.27
C GLY A 24 -0.72 11.46 2.25
N TYR A 25 -0.89 10.17 2.50
CA TYR A 25 -1.89 9.64 3.44
C TYR A 25 -1.26 9.05 4.71
N ALA A 26 -0.13 8.35 4.58
CA ALA A 26 0.51 7.63 5.69
C ALA A 26 1.53 8.47 6.47
N SER A 27 2.04 9.57 5.90
CA SER A 27 3.12 10.36 6.50
C SER A 27 2.58 11.50 7.37
N HIS A 28 1.82 11.12 8.39
CA HIS A 28 1.35 12.01 9.44
C HIS A 28 1.48 11.31 10.79
N THR A 29 1.25 12.02 11.89
CA THR A 29 1.25 11.39 13.22
C THR A 29 0.10 11.92 14.06
N GLU A 30 -0.41 11.11 14.99
CA GLU A 30 -1.52 11.49 15.85
C GLU A 30 -1.17 11.14 17.31
N PRO A 31 -1.20 12.13 18.23
CA PRO A 31 -0.93 11.88 19.64
C PRO A 31 -1.85 10.80 20.22
N GLY A 32 -1.27 9.85 20.95
CA GLY A 32 -2.01 8.75 21.57
C GLY A 32 -2.25 7.53 20.68
N TRP A 33 -1.91 7.59 19.39
CA TRP A 33 -1.99 6.44 18.49
C TRP A 33 -0.65 5.72 18.37
N SER A 34 -0.72 4.40 18.19
CA SER A 34 0.48 3.58 17.93
C SER A 34 1.04 3.92 16.55
N GLN A 35 2.32 4.31 16.50
CA GLN A 35 3.01 4.58 15.23
C GLN A 35 2.99 3.38 14.29
N PHE A 36 3.22 2.18 14.84
CA PHE A 36 3.23 0.96 14.04
C PHE A 36 1.84 0.60 13.53
N VAL A 37 0.84 0.52 14.43
CA VAL A 37 -0.50 0.04 14.04
C VAL A 37 -1.23 1.06 13.16
N HIS A 38 -1.17 2.34 13.50
CA HIS A 38 -1.81 3.40 12.72
C HIS A 38 -1.14 3.53 11.35
N GLY A 39 0.20 3.57 11.31
CA GLY A 39 0.94 3.57 10.05
C GLY A 39 0.69 2.33 9.20
N PHE A 40 0.64 1.14 9.81
CA PHE A 40 0.30 -0.11 9.11
C PHE A 40 -1.10 -0.03 8.48
N PHE A 41 -2.07 0.48 9.23
CA PHE A 41 -3.42 0.67 8.75
C PHE A 41 -3.46 1.60 7.54
N HIS A 42 -2.77 2.74 7.56
CA HIS A 42 -2.74 3.63 6.40
C HIS A 42 -2.18 2.98 5.15
N GLY A 43 -1.07 2.25 5.28
CA GLY A 43 -0.45 1.55 4.16
C GLY A 43 -1.35 0.45 3.58
N ALA A 44 -1.91 -0.38 4.47
CA ALA A 44 -2.80 -1.46 4.11
C ALA A 44 -4.12 -0.96 3.52
N TRP A 45 -4.70 0.12 4.04
CA TRP A 45 -5.99 0.65 3.60
C TRP A 45 -5.89 1.49 2.33
N SER A 46 -4.97 2.46 2.28
CA SER A 46 -4.91 3.42 1.16
C SER A 46 -4.43 2.81 -0.14
N THR A 47 -3.56 1.81 -0.06
CA THR A 47 -2.87 1.24 -1.23
C THR A 47 -2.98 -0.27 -1.25
N GLY A 48 -2.81 -0.94 -0.11
CA GLY A 48 -2.93 -2.40 -0.01
C GLY A 48 -4.28 -2.92 -0.47
N PHE A 49 -5.38 -2.39 0.08
CA PHE A 49 -6.72 -2.85 -0.23
C PHE A 49 -7.10 -2.63 -1.72
N PRO A 50 -6.85 -1.46 -2.33
CA PRO A 50 -6.99 -1.31 -3.79
C PRO A 50 -6.17 -2.32 -4.60
N ALA A 51 -4.91 -2.57 -4.23
CA ALA A 51 -4.06 -3.54 -4.91
C ALA A 51 -4.65 -4.96 -4.84
N VAL A 52 -5.18 -5.36 -3.69
CA VAL A 52 -5.88 -6.64 -3.52
C VAL A 52 -7.09 -6.76 -4.44
N LEU A 53 -7.93 -5.72 -4.54
CA LEU A 53 -9.10 -5.76 -5.43
C LEU A 53 -8.71 -5.93 -6.90
N VAL A 54 -7.65 -5.25 -7.34
CA VAL A 54 -7.13 -5.39 -8.72
C VAL A 54 -6.60 -6.80 -8.97
N LEU A 55 -5.81 -7.33 -8.04
CA LEU A 55 -5.19 -8.66 -8.18
C LEU A 55 -6.22 -9.79 -8.13
N ILE A 56 -7.20 -9.70 -7.22
CA ILE A 56 -8.32 -10.65 -7.17
C ILE A 56 -9.11 -10.60 -8.46
N SER A 57 -9.49 -9.41 -8.94
CA SER A 57 -10.24 -9.25 -10.19
C SER A 57 -9.50 -9.87 -11.37
N ASN A 58 -8.21 -9.55 -11.53
CA ASN A 58 -7.38 -10.13 -12.58
C ASN A 58 -7.24 -11.65 -12.44
N GLY A 59 -7.02 -12.16 -11.23
CA GLY A 59 -6.87 -13.59 -11.00
C GLY A 59 -8.16 -14.38 -11.24
N LEU A 60 -9.34 -13.80 -10.99
CA LEU A 60 -10.63 -14.41 -11.36
C LEU A 60 -10.77 -14.54 -12.88
N PHE A 61 -10.40 -13.52 -13.67
CA PHE A 61 -10.39 -13.61 -15.13
C PHE A 61 -9.42 -14.67 -15.67
N GLN A 62 -8.29 -14.85 -14.98
CA GLN A 62 -7.30 -15.86 -15.30
C GLN A 62 -7.65 -17.27 -14.79
N ARG A 63 -8.79 -17.44 -14.10
CA ARG A 63 -9.21 -18.69 -13.43
C ARG A 63 -8.13 -19.25 -12.49
N ASN A 64 -7.47 -18.35 -11.78
CA ASN A 64 -6.42 -18.72 -10.84
C ASN A 64 -7.03 -19.40 -9.59
N THR A 65 -6.22 -20.16 -8.87
CA THR A 65 -6.67 -20.87 -7.65
C THR A 65 -6.95 -19.90 -6.51
N LEU A 66 -7.91 -20.23 -5.64
CA LEU A 66 -8.22 -19.43 -4.46
C LEU A 66 -6.99 -19.25 -3.56
N THR A 67 -6.19 -20.30 -3.39
CA THR A 67 -4.93 -20.23 -2.62
C THR A 67 -3.99 -19.16 -3.18
N ASN A 68 -3.81 -19.12 -4.50
CA ASN A 68 -2.94 -18.11 -5.12
C ASN A 68 -3.50 -16.69 -4.96
N LEU A 69 -4.81 -16.51 -5.08
CA LEU A 69 -5.47 -15.22 -4.84
C LEU A 69 -5.24 -14.73 -3.40
N LEU A 70 -5.44 -15.61 -2.41
CA LEU A 70 -5.28 -15.26 -0.99
C LEU A 70 -3.82 -14.96 -0.62
N ILE A 71 -2.86 -15.74 -1.14
CA ILE A 71 -1.42 -15.49 -0.92
C ILE A 71 -1.03 -14.12 -1.48
N ASN A 72 -1.44 -13.81 -2.72
CA ASN A 72 -1.15 -12.50 -3.31
C ASN A 72 -1.82 -11.37 -2.54
N ALA A 73 -3.09 -11.54 -2.16
CA ALA A 73 -3.82 -10.55 -1.38
C ALA A 73 -3.12 -10.25 -0.05
N LEU A 74 -2.76 -11.29 0.70
CA LEU A 74 -2.07 -11.18 1.97
C LEU A 74 -0.68 -10.54 1.81
N TYR A 75 0.08 -10.99 0.82
CA TYR A 75 1.41 -10.44 0.53
C TYR A 75 1.35 -8.93 0.31
N TRP A 76 0.44 -8.45 -0.55
CA TRP A 76 0.35 -7.02 -0.86
C TRP A 76 -0.20 -6.18 0.29
N LEU A 77 -1.13 -6.72 1.08
CA LEU A 77 -1.58 -6.05 2.31
C LEU A 77 -0.45 -5.89 3.33
N LEU A 78 0.33 -6.96 3.55
CA LEU A 78 1.45 -6.92 4.49
C LEU A 78 2.57 -6.00 3.99
N ALA A 79 2.96 -6.12 2.72
CA ALA A 79 4.03 -5.30 2.15
C ALA A 79 3.70 -3.81 2.22
N LEU A 80 2.51 -3.42 1.74
CA LEU A 80 2.10 -2.01 1.70
C LEU A 80 1.74 -1.49 3.10
N GLY A 81 1.20 -2.35 3.98
CA GLY A 81 1.01 -2.02 5.39
C GLY A 81 2.34 -1.72 6.08
N LEU A 82 3.35 -2.58 5.95
CA LEU A 82 4.67 -2.34 6.53
C LEU A 82 5.35 -1.08 5.98
N MET A 83 5.17 -0.77 4.69
CA MET A 83 5.62 0.50 4.12
C MET A 83 4.92 1.71 4.78
N GLY A 84 3.61 1.64 5.03
CA GLY A 84 2.88 2.67 5.77
C GLY A 84 3.36 2.82 7.22
N ALA A 85 3.63 1.72 7.91
CA ALA A 85 4.19 1.73 9.26
C ALA A 85 5.55 2.43 9.30
N PHE A 86 6.41 2.15 8.31
CA PHE A 86 7.69 2.83 8.16
C PHE A 86 7.51 4.34 7.92
N LEU A 87 6.69 4.74 6.95
CA LEU A 87 6.48 6.15 6.60
C LEU A 87 5.94 6.96 7.78
N TYR A 88 4.97 6.43 8.52
CA TYR A 88 4.43 7.05 9.74
C TYR A 88 5.52 7.21 10.81
N SER A 89 6.37 6.18 11.01
CA SER A 89 7.42 6.21 12.05
C SER A 89 8.51 7.25 11.83
N VAL A 90 8.69 7.71 10.58
CA VAL A 90 9.67 8.73 10.21
C VAL A 90 9.02 10.09 9.92
N ALA A 91 7.70 10.20 10.06
CA ALA A 91 6.98 11.45 9.85
C ALA A 91 7.25 12.44 11.00
N PRO A 92 7.29 13.76 10.72
CA PRO A 92 7.38 14.77 11.77
C PRO A 92 6.19 14.64 12.74
N PRO A 93 6.43 14.70 14.07
CA PRO A 93 5.35 14.64 15.04
C PRO A 93 4.43 15.84 14.90
N GLU A 94 3.13 15.59 14.82
CA GLU A 94 2.11 16.63 14.83
C GLU A 94 2.01 17.19 16.25
N VAL A 95 2.01 18.52 16.33
CA VAL A 95 1.81 19.21 17.61
C VAL A 95 0.35 19.02 17.98
N ALA A 96 0.08 18.54 19.20
CA ALA A 96 -1.28 18.57 19.73
C ALA A 96 -1.78 20.01 19.71
N THR A 97 -2.64 20.35 18.74
CA THR A 97 -3.37 21.61 18.77
C THR A 97 -4.30 21.50 19.96
N GLY A 98 -3.96 22.16 21.07
CA GLY A 98 -4.78 22.18 22.27
C GLY A 98 -6.21 22.57 21.90
N GLY A 99 -7.15 21.65 22.15
CA GLY A 99 -8.59 21.91 22.11
C GLY A 99 -9.07 22.59 23.36
#